data_AF-A0A453MUN7-F1
#
_entry.id   AF-A0A453MUN7-F1
#
_cell.length_a   1.000
_cell.length_b   1.000
_cell.length_c   1.000
_cell.angle_alpha   90.00
_cell.angle_beta   90.00
_cell.angle_gamma   90.00
#
_symmetry.space_group_name_H-M   'P 1'
#
loop_
_entity.id
_entity.type
_entity.pdbx_description
1 polymer ?
#
loop_
_entity_poly.entity_id
_entity_poly.type
_entity_poly.pdbx_seq_one_letter_code
_entity_poly.pdbx_strand_id
1 'polypeptide(L)'
;MLEDIGKLGSVDRIIAQARQVMVFLYAHTRVLALMRKTLGKDLVRSGVTRFATAYLNLKSLQDNKKEMLKLFRSDELHEMGYLEKDKGKMAHKTVQSEAFWKGVGVAVNYFEPM
;
A
#
# COMPACT_ATOMS: atom_id res chain seq x y z
N MET A 1 -10.37 -1.02 -26.15
CA MET A 1 -9.11 -0.33 -26.51
C MET A 1 -8.88 0.96 -25.74
N LEU A 2 -9.69 2.03 -25.90
CA LEU A 2 -9.46 3.28 -25.13
C LEU A 2 -9.71 3.10 -23.62
N GLU A 3 -10.72 2.33 -23.24
CA GLU A 3 -10.99 1.99 -21.83
C GLU A 3 -9.83 1.21 -21.20
N ASP A 4 -9.16 0.35 -21.95
CA ASP A 4 -8.06 -0.49 -21.46
C ASP A 4 -6.78 0.33 -21.25
N ILE A 5 -6.53 1.32 -22.11
CA ILE A 5 -5.45 2.30 -21.95
C ILE A 5 -5.69 3.17 -20.71
N GLY A 6 -6.93 3.64 -20.51
CA GLY A 6 -7.31 4.41 -19.33
C GLY A 6 -7.17 3.59 -18.03
N LYS A 7 -7.55 2.31 -18.06
CA LYS A 7 -7.35 1.38 -16.94
C LYS A 7 -5.87 1.18 -16.63
N LEU A 8 -5.02 1.00 -17.63
CA LEU A 8 -3.58 0.82 -17.43
C LEU A 8 -2.94 2.02 -16.70
N GLY A 9 -3.24 3.25 -17.14
CA GLY A 9 -2.75 4.46 -16.47
C GLY A 9 -3.24 4.60 -15.02
N SER A 10 -4.47 4.16 -14.74
CA SER A 10 -5.02 4.12 -13.38
C SER A 10 -4.30 3.07 -12.51
N VAL A 11 -4.06 1.87 -13.06
CA VAL A 11 -3.33 0.80 -12.37
C VAL A 11 -1.90 1.22 -12.04
N ASP A 12 -1.19 1.84 -12.98
CA ASP A 12 0.18 2.32 -12.76
C ASP A 12 0.26 3.36 -11.63
N ARG A 13 -0.73 4.27 -11.58
CA ARG A 13 -0.84 5.24 -10.49
C ARG A 13 -1.05 4.55 -9.14
N ILE A 14 -1.91 3.54 -9.08
CA ILE A 14 -2.17 2.78 -7.84
C ILE A 14 -0.93 2.02 -7.39
N ILE A 15 -0.18 1.40 -8.31
CA ILE A 15 1.10 0.73 -8.01
C ILE A 15 2.10 1.73 -7.43
N ALA A 16 2.21 2.93 -8.01
CA ALA A 16 3.10 3.98 -7.51
C ALA A 16 2.73 4.44 -6.09
N GLN A 17 1.44 4.66 -5.82
CA GLN A 17 0.95 5.03 -4.49
C GLN A 17 1.18 3.92 -3.45
N ALA A 18 0.88 2.67 -3.81
CA ALA A 18 1.15 1.50 -2.97
C ALA A 18 2.65 1.38 -2.63
N ARG A 19 3.52 1.57 -3.61
CA ARG A 19 4.97 1.57 -3.41
C ARG A 19 5.41 2.67 -2.45
N GLN A 20 4.86 3.89 -2.55
CA GLN A 20 5.20 4.99 -1.63
C GLN A 20 4.83 4.66 -0.19
N VAL A 21 3.65 4.07 0.04
CA VAL A 21 3.22 3.60 1.37
C VAL A 21 4.19 2.54 1.91
N MET A 22 4.54 1.54 1.09
CA MET A 22 5.49 0.50 1.49
C MET A 22 6.87 1.08 1.80
N VAL A 23 7.41 1.96 0.96
CA VAL A 23 8.70 2.60 1.21
C VAL A 23 8.69 3.34 2.54
N PHE A 24 7.61 4.06 2.88
CA PHE A 24 7.48 4.71 4.19
C PHE A 24 7.53 3.69 5.34
N LEU A 25 6.76 2.61 5.27
CA LEU A 25 6.68 1.61 6.32
C LEU A 25 8.02 0.91 6.59
N TYR A 26 8.81 0.69 5.53
CA TYR A 26 10.10 0.01 5.62
C TYR A 26 11.28 0.98 5.83
N ALA A 27 11.09 2.29 5.77
CA ALA A 27 12.16 3.29 5.90
C ALA A 27 12.70 3.45 7.34
N HIS A 28 11.90 3.11 8.35
CA HIS A 28 12.26 3.30 9.75
C HIS A 28 12.03 2.02 10.55
N THR A 29 13.03 1.57 11.30
CA THR A 29 12.98 0.32 12.08
C THR A 29 11.81 0.28 13.07
N ARG A 30 11.51 1.40 13.74
CA ARG A 30 10.37 1.53 14.67
C ARG A 30 9.02 1.41 13.96
N VAL A 31 8.86 2.06 12.80
CA VAL A 31 7.63 1.97 11.99
C VAL A 31 7.44 0.56 11.46
N LEU A 32 8.50 -0.07 10.97
CA LEU A 32 8.49 -1.45 10.50
C LEU A 32 8.13 -2.43 11.62
N ALA A 33 8.69 -2.25 12.82
CA ALA A 33 8.37 -3.07 13.98
C ALA A 33 6.89 -2.94 14.37
N LEU A 34 6.35 -1.72 14.41
CA LEU A 34 4.93 -1.48 14.71
C LEU A 34 4.01 -2.05 13.63
N MET A 35 4.38 -1.93 12.35
CA MET A 35 3.65 -2.56 11.24
C MET A 35 3.58 -4.07 11.44
N ARG A 36 4.72 -4.73 11.69
CA ARG A 36 4.76 -6.19 11.90
C ARG A 36 3.97 -6.62 13.14
N LYS A 37 4.02 -5.84 14.23
CA LYS A 37 3.19 -6.05 15.43
C LYS A 37 1.70 -5.94 15.12
N THR A 38 1.30 -4.99 14.28
CA THR A 38 -0.12 -4.72 13.96
C THR A 38 -0.69 -5.70 12.94
N LEU A 39 0.10 -6.08 11.93
CA LEU A 39 -0.32 -6.97 10.83
C LEU A 39 -0.01 -8.45 11.11
N GLY A 40 0.89 -8.74 12.04
CA GLY A 40 1.37 -10.10 12.33
C GLY A 40 2.30 -10.70 11.26
N LYS A 41 2.64 -9.94 10.20
CA LYS A 41 3.43 -10.40 9.06
C LYS A 41 4.05 -9.23 8.29
N ASP A 42 4.97 -9.54 7.39
CA ASP A 42 5.46 -8.60 6.38
C ASP A 42 4.47 -8.40 5.23
N LEU A 43 4.47 -7.18 4.67
CA LEU A 43 3.64 -6.80 3.54
C LEU A 43 4.27 -7.18 2.20
N VAL A 44 5.58 -6.98 2.04
CA VAL A 44 6.27 -7.16 0.76
C VAL A 44 6.31 -8.64 0.38
N ARG A 45 5.93 -8.92 -0.87
CA ARG A 45 5.94 -10.25 -1.47
C ARG A 45 6.66 -10.18 -2.82
N SER A 46 7.74 -10.95 -2.94
CA SER A 46 8.52 -11.03 -4.17
C SER A 46 7.90 -12.03 -5.14
N GLY A 47 7.75 -11.62 -6.41
CA GLY A 47 7.37 -12.51 -7.51
C GLY A 47 8.50 -12.63 -8.53
N VAL A 48 8.41 -13.62 -9.43
CA VAL A 48 9.44 -13.87 -10.47
C VAL A 48 9.55 -12.70 -11.45
N THR A 49 8.45 -12.01 -11.72
CA THR A 49 8.42 -10.83 -12.60
C THR A 49 8.02 -9.58 -11.82
N ARG A 50 8.32 -8.40 -12.41
CA ARG A 50 7.88 -7.10 -11.86
C ARG A 50 6.35 -7.01 -11.75
N PHE A 51 5.61 -7.64 -12.67
CA PHE A 51 4.15 -7.69 -12.66
C PHE A 51 3.63 -8.57 -11.51
N ALA A 52 4.20 -9.77 -11.34
CA ALA A 52 3.87 -10.64 -10.22
C ALA A 52 4.17 -9.95 -8.87
N THR A 53 5.31 -9.27 -8.77
CA THR A 53 5.66 -8.50 -7.57
C THR A 53 4.66 -7.37 -7.30
N ALA A 54 4.25 -6.61 -8.32
CA ALA A 54 3.25 -5.56 -8.16
C ALA A 54 1.89 -6.13 -7.72
N TYR A 55 1.43 -7.21 -8.36
CA TYR A 55 0.21 -7.92 -7.97
C TYR A 55 0.25 -8.41 -6.52
N LEU A 56 1.29 -9.16 -6.15
CA LEU A 56 1.41 -9.73 -4.81
C LEU A 56 1.47 -8.65 -3.72
N ASN A 57 2.13 -7.52 -4.00
CA ASN A 57 2.18 -6.37 -3.09
C ASN A 57 0.82 -5.68 -2.94
N LEU A 58 0.09 -5.48 -4.05
CA LEU A 58 -1.27 -4.91 -4.02
C LEU A 58 -2.25 -5.85 -3.30
N LYS A 59 -2.16 -7.16 -3.57
CA LYS A 59 -2.98 -8.18 -2.90
C LYS A 59 -2.71 -8.20 -1.40
N SER A 60 -1.44 -8.19 -1.01
CA SER A 60 -1.04 -8.09 0.40
C SER A 60 -1.59 -6.81 1.06
N LEU A 61 -1.57 -5.65 0.40
CA LEU A 61 -2.22 -4.45 0.94
C LEU A 61 -3.74 -4.61 1.08
N GLN A 62 -4.41 -5.17 0.07
CA GLN A 62 -5.85 -5.42 0.08
C GLN A 62 -6.25 -6.32 1.26
N ASP A 63 -5.53 -7.43 1.44
CA ASP A 63 -5.79 -8.43 2.48
C ASP A 63 -5.55 -7.89 3.89
N ASN A 64 -4.73 -6.84 4.04
CA ASN A 64 -4.41 -6.20 5.32
C ASN A 64 -5.02 -4.78 5.45
N LYS A 65 -6.05 -4.45 4.66
CA LYS A 65 -6.63 -3.09 4.64
C LYS A 65 -7.04 -2.62 6.03
N LYS A 66 -7.69 -3.48 6.82
CA LYS A 66 -8.20 -3.12 8.16
C LYS A 66 -7.06 -2.83 9.13
N GLU A 67 -6.01 -3.63 9.09
CA GLU A 67 -4.82 -3.57 9.93
C GLU A 67 -3.97 -2.36 9.55
N MET A 68 -3.88 -2.06 8.26
CA MET A 68 -3.28 -0.83 7.74
C MET A 68 -4.01 0.43 8.25
N LEU A 69 -5.34 0.45 8.17
CA LEU A 69 -6.12 1.56 8.72
C LEU A 69 -5.93 1.69 10.24
N LYS A 70 -5.87 0.57 10.96
CA LYS A 70 -5.58 0.55 12.41
C LYS A 70 -4.19 1.11 12.72
N LEU A 71 -3.16 0.65 12.00
CA LEU A 71 -1.78 1.12 12.14
C LEU A 71 -1.69 2.64 11.96
N PHE A 72 -2.27 3.17 10.87
CA PHE A 72 -2.22 4.59 10.54
C PHE A 72 -3.10 5.47 11.44
N ARG A 73 -3.98 4.88 12.27
CA ARG A 73 -4.77 5.57 13.30
C ARG A 73 -4.23 5.37 14.71
N SER A 74 -3.17 4.57 14.89
CA SER A 74 -2.62 4.30 16.22
C SER A 74 -1.91 5.52 16.79
N ASP A 75 -2.09 5.75 18.08
CA ASP A 75 -1.37 6.79 18.82
C ASP A 75 0.15 6.51 18.77
N GLU A 76 0.53 5.23 18.90
CA GLU A 76 1.93 4.79 18.85
C GLU A 76 2.64 5.24 17.56
N LEU A 77 1.96 5.23 16.40
CA LEU A 77 2.55 5.75 15.15
C LEU A 77 2.58 7.28 15.10
N HIS A 78 1.55 7.96 15.61
CA HIS A 78 1.48 9.42 15.64
C HIS A 78 2.58 10.02 16.54
N GLU A 79 2.77 9.44 17.72
CA GLU A 79 3.78 9.85 18.70
C GLU A 79 5.22 9.68 18.18
N MET A 80 5.45 8.82 17.18
CA MET A 80 6.77 8.72 16.54
C MET A 80 7.13 9.96 15.68
N GLY A 81 6.16 10.81 15.34
CA GLY A 81 6.38 12.03 14.56
C GLY A 81 6.71 11.83 13.08
N TYR A 82 6.78 10.58 12.59
CA TYR A 82 7.07 10.30 11.18
C TYR A 82 5.94 10.71 10.23
N LEU A 83 4.69 10.74 10.74
CA LEU A 83 3.54 11.20 9.97
C LEU A 83 3.57 12.72 9.69
N GLU A 84 4.39 13.48 10.40
CA GLU A 84 4.56 14.92 10.16
C GLU A 84 5.53 15.26 9.03
N LYS A 85 6.31 14.27 8.58
CA LYS A 85 7.25 14.41 7.45
C LYS A 85 6.52 14.18 6.12
N ASP A 86 7.00 14.78 5.04
CA ASP A 86 6.32 14.76 3.73
C ASP A 86 5.94 13.36 3.26
N LYS A 87 6.87 12.40 3.38
CA LYS A 87 6.60 10.99 3.03
C LYS A 87 5.54 10.34 3.92
N GLY A 88 5.54 10.66 5.22
CA GLY A 88 4.54 10.17 6.17
C GLY A 88 3.16 10.78 5.93
N LYS A 89 3.08 12.10 5.70
CA LYS A 89 1.85 12.80 5.33
C LYS A 89 1.22 12.21 4.07
N MET A 90 2.04 11.96 3.05
CA MET A 90 1.59 11.35 1.80
C MET A 90 1.10 9.90 2.00
N ALA A 91 1.84 9.09 2.76
CA ALA A 91 1.43 7.72 3.06
C ALA A 91 0.12 7.68 3.86
N HIS A 92 -0.02 8.55 4.87
CA HIS A 92 -1.22 8.67 5.70
C HIS A 92 -2.44 9.05 4.86
N LYS A 93 -2.33 10.10 4.03
CA LYS A 93 -3.40 10.53 3.13
C LYS A 93 -3.79 9.42 2.14
N THR A 94 -2.81 8.67 1.63
CA THR A 94 -3.05 7.56 0.70
C THR A 94 -3.82 6.44 1.38
N VAL A 95 -3.39 6.01 2.57
CA VAL A 95 -4.05 4.93 3.33
C VAL A 95 -5.45 5.31 3.81
N GLN A 96 -5.72 6.59 4.08
CA GLN A 96 -7.07 7.05 4.43
C GLN A 96 -8.00 7.22 3.23
N SER A 97 -7.49 7.20 2.00
CA SER A 97 -8.29 7.43 0.80
C SER A 97 -9.11 6.21 0.41
N GLU A 98 -10.44 6.34 0.40
CA GLU A 98 -11.32 5.29 -0.15
C GLU A 98 -11.08 5.04 -1.64
N ALA A 99 -10.81 6.11 -2.40
CA ALA A 99 -10.49 6.02 -3.82
C ALA A 99 -9.23 5.18 -4.07
N PHE A 100 -8.21 5.32 -3.22
CA PHE A 100 -7.03 4.47 -3.27
C PHE A 100 -7.40 3.00 -3.07
N TRP A 101 -8.15 2.66 -2.03
CA TRP A 101 -8.54 1.27 -1.76
C TRP A 101 -9.44 0.68 -2.85
N LYS A 102 -10.35 1.47 -3.44
CA LYS A 102 -11.13 1.06 -4.60
C LYS A 102 -10.22 0.79 -5.80
N GLY A 103 -9.24 1.65 -6.03
CA GLY A 103 -8.23 1.49 -7.08
C GLY A 103 -7.35 0.25 -6.87
N VAL A 104 -6.97 -0.07 -5.62
CA VAL A 104 -6.28 -1.33 -5.30
C VAL A 104 -7.12 -2.53 -5.70
N GLY A 105 -8.43 -2.53 -5.40
CA GLY A 105 -9.33 -3.60 -5.83
C GLY A 105 -9.40 -3.75 -7.36
N VAL A 106 -9.52 -2.63 -8.09
CA VAL A 106 -9.50 -2.65 -9.56
C VAL A 106 -8.17 -3.18 -10.10
N ALA A 107 -7.05 -2.74 -9.53
CA ALA A 107 -5.73 -3.17 -9.95
C ALA A 107 -5.47 -4.66 -9.66
N VAL A 108 -5.87 -5.17 -8.50
CA VAL A 108 -5.80 -6.60 -8.18
C VAL A 108 -6.62 -7.41 -9.18
N ASN A 109 -7.86 -6.99 -9.46
CA ASN A 109 -8.73 -7.67 -10.42
C ASN A 109 -8.20 -7.58 -11.86
N TYR A 110 -7.50 -6.51 -12.22
CA TYR A 110 -6.86 -6.37 -13.54
C TYR A 110 -5.75 -7.42 -13.76
N PHE A 111 -5.11 -7.86 -12.68
CA PHE A 111 -4.07 -8.89 -12.73
C PHE A 111 -4.60 -10.32 -12.47
N GLU A 112 -5.86 -10.49 -12.04
CA GLU A 112 -6.55 -11.80 -11.95
C GLU A 112 -7.16 -12.19 -13.31
N PRO A 113 -7.26 -13.49 -13.63
CA PRO A 113 -6.19 -14.27 -14.23
C PRO A 113 -5.75 -13.73 -15.61
N MET A 114 -4.51 -13.23 -15.65
CA MET A 114 -3.55 -13.57 -16.72
C MET A 114 -2.88 -14.92 -16.41
#